data_AF-A0A9X4EBP4-F1
#
_entry.id   AF-A0A9X4EBP4-F1
#
_cell.length_a   1.000
_cell.length_b   1.000
_cell.length_c   1.000
_cell.angle_alpha   90.00
_cell.angle_beta   90.00
_cell.angle_gamma   90.00
#
_symmetry.space_group_name_H-M   'P 1'
#
loop_
_entity.id
_entity.type
_entity.pdbx_description
1 polymer ?
#
loop_
_entity_poly.entity_id
_entity_poly.type
_entity_poly.pdbx_seq_one_letter_code
_entity_poly.pdbx_strand_id
1 'polypeptide(L)'
;MAAMTPPLPPSLSSSSSRRTPARGRSPGRPREFDMDQALDRAIAVFRERGYHAASIADLKAALGLTPGSLYKAFKDKRAIYLAAFGRYTILRAAALTERLAGQTTGRARLEAIVRGHLRLE
;
A
#
# COMPACT_ATOMS: atom_id res chain seq x y z
N MET A 1 58.48 -22.32 -23.25
CA MET A 1 59.46 -21.62 -24.12
C MET A 1 59.26 -20.12 -23.97
N ALA A 2 60.34 -19.40 -23.61
CA ALA A 2 60.66 -17.96 -23.74
C ALA A 2 59.52 -16.93 -23.60
N ALA A 3 59.46 -16.12 -22.52
CA ALA A 3 60.29 -14.93 -22.22
C ALA A 3 59.96 -13.67 -23.05
N MET A 4 59.78 -12.56 -22.31
CA MET A 4 60.34 -11.21 -22.57
C MET A 4 59.41 -10.11 -23.12
N THR A 5 58.99 -9.17 -22.25
CA THR A 5 58.98 -7.69 -22.46
C THR A 5 58.62 -6.93 -21.15
N PRO A 6 58.95 -5.62 -21.01
CA PRO A 6 59.66 -5.02 -19.85
C PRO A 6 58.76 -4.15 -18.93
N PRO A 7 59.32 -3.48 -17.89
CA PRO A 7 58.53 -2.82 -16.83
C PRO A 7 58.20 -1.36 -17.13
N LEU A 8 57.41 -0.73 -16.23
CA LEU A 8 57.38 0.69 -15.76
C LEU A 8 55.93 1.13 -15.44
N PRO A 9 55.65 2.19 -14.65
CA PRO A 9 56.34 2.75 -13.47
C PRO A 9 55.40 2.88 -12.24
N PRO A 10 55.92 3.27 -11.05
CA PRO A 10 55.08 3.54 -9.89
C PRO A 10 54.44 4.93 -10.00
N SER A 11 53.19 5.07 -9.54
CA SER A 11 52.66 6.38 -9.17
C SER A 11 52.15 6.35 -7.73
N LEU A 12 52.93 7.05 -6.90
CA LEU A 12 52.58 7.45 -5.55
C LEU A 12 51.33 8.34 -5.62
N SER A 13 50.28 7.97 -4.92
CA SER A 13 49.39 8.96 -4.35
C SER A 13 49.14 8.62 -2.89
N SER A 14 50.05 9.15 -2.09
CA SER A 14 49.74 9.73 -0.79
C SER A 14 48.41 10.49 -0.85
N SER A 15 47.44 10.05 -0.07
CA SER A 15 46.80 10.89 0.94
C SER A 15 45.82 10.08 1.76
N SER A 16 46.31 9.71 2.94
CA SER A 16 45.50 9.43 4.11
C SER A 16 44.50 10.59 4.30
N SER A 17 43.21 10.30 4.15
CA SER A 17 42.18 11.06 4.86
C SER A 17 41.14 10.08 5.35
N ARG A 18 41.45 9.52 6.51
CA ARG A 18 40.57 8.74 7.36
C ARG A 18 39.38 9.65 7.74
N ARG A 19 38.32 9.65 6.94
CA ARG A 19 37.01 10.17 7.39
C ARG A 19 36.29 9.04 8.09
N THR A 20 36.26 9.13 9.40
CA THR A 20 35.27 8.52 10.27
C THR A 20 33.88 8.64 9.65
N PRO A 21 33.12 7.55 9.44
CA PRO A 21 31.71 7.70 9.20
C PRO A 21 31.07 8.14 10.52
N ALA A 22 30.73 9.43 10.60
CA ALA A 22 29.78 9.91 11.59
C ALA A 22 28.52 9.05 11.41
N ARG A 23 28.11 8.36 12.48
CA ARG A 23 26.82 7.66 12.58
C ARG A 23 25.72 8.71 12.46
N GLY A 24 25.39 9.06 11.21
CA GLY A 24 24.12 9.69 10.90
C GLY A 24 23.06 8.77 11.42
N ARG A 25 22.27 9.25 12.38
CA ARG A 25 20.99 8.63 12.72
C ARG A 25 20.29 8.39 11.39
N SER A 26 20.14 7.12 11.01
CA SER A 26 19.28 6.76 9.90
C SER A 26 17.95 7.47 10.17
N PRO A 27 17.46 8.34 9.27
CA PRO A 27 16.10 8.82 9.37
C PRO A 27 15.27 7.56 9.44
N GLY A 28 14.57 7.35 10.56
CA GLY A 28 13.79 6.14 10.78
C GLY A 28 13.00 5.88 9.52
N ARG A 29 13.18 4.69 8.92
CA ARG A 29 12.50 4.27 7.69
C ARG A 29 11.07 4.81 7.78
N PRO A 30 10.67 5.75 6.92
CA PRO A 30 9.34 6.35 7.00
C PRO A 30 8.37 5.20 7.12
N ARG A 31 7.45 5.23 8.10
CA ARG A 31 6.38 4.22 8.20
C ARG A 31 5.83 4.06 6.79
N GLU A 32 6.08 2.91 6.17
CA GLU A 32 5.68 2.70 4.79
C GLU A 32 4.19 2.91 4.73
N PHE A 33 3.78 3.84 3.87
CA PHE A 33 2.39 4.21 3.76
C PHE A 33 1.64 2.98 3.24
N ASP A 34 0.77 2.43 4.09
CA ASP A 34 -0.07 1.29 3.74
C ASP A 34 -1.28 1.79 2.94
N MET A 35 -1.19 1.65 1.62
CA MET A 35 -2.24 2.04 0.68
C MET A 35 -3.53 1.27 0.92
N ASP A 36 -3.43 0.02 1.37
CA ASP A 36 -4.57 -0.84 1.63
C ASP A 36 -5.39 -0.30 2.83
N GLN A 37 -4.72 0.02 3.95
CA GLN A 37 -5.39 0.67 5.09
C GLN A 37 -5.98 2.04 4.73
N ALA A 38 -5.34 2.79 3.85
CA ALA A 38 -5.88 4.06 3.39
C ALA A 38 -7.16 3.88 2.55
N LEU A 39 -7.18 2.87 1.68
CA LEU A 39 -8.37 2.53 0.91
C LEU A 39 -9.51 2.00 1.79
N ASP A 40 -9.22 1.30 2.90
CA ASP A 40 -10.24 0.93 3.90
C ASP A 40 -10.97 2.16 4.45
N ARG A 41 -10.21 3.21 4.78
CA ARG A 41 -10.79 4.48 5.25
C ARG A 41 -11.57 5.20 4.14
N ALA A 42 -11.11 5.11 2.89
CA ALA A 42 -11.85 5.65 1.75
C ALA A 42 -13.19 4.94 1.53
N ILE A 43 -13.24 3.61 1.70
CA ILE A 43 -14.48 2.82 1.65
C ILE A 43 -15.48 3.35 2.69
N ALA A 44 -15.04 3.59 3.93
CA ALA A 44 -15.91 4.12 4.99
C ALA A 44 -16.51 5.48 4.60
N VAL A 45 -15.69 6.43 4.12
CA VAL A 45 -16.16 7.74 3.67
C VAL A 45 -17.21 7.63 2.56
N PHE A 46 -16.95 6.79 1.54
CA PHE A 46 -17.91 6.59 0.46
C PHE A 46 -19.18 5.86 0.91
N ARG A 47 -19.10 4.94 1.87
CA ARG A 47 -20.27 4.24 2.43
C ARG A 47 -21.17 5.20 3.21
N GLU A 48 -20.58 6.08 4.01
CA GLU A 48 -21.32 7.02 4.86
C GLU A 48 -21.92 8.19 4.07
N ARG A 49 -21.17 8.73 3.11
CA ARG A 49 -21.54 9.98 2.41
C ARG A 49 -22.05 9.77 0.98
N GLY A 50 -21.76 8.61 0.39
CA GLY A 50 -21.98 8.36 -1.03
C GLY A 50 -20.95 9.08 -1.92
N TYR A 51 -20.92 8.69 -3.19
CA TYR A 51 -19.94 9.18 -4.16
C TYR A 51 -20.03 10.69 -4.41
N HIS A 52 -21.25 11.23 -4.52
CA HIS A 52 -21.45 12.64 -4.88
C HIS A 52 -21.13 13.59 -3.72
N ALA A 53 -21.56 13.28 -2.49
CA ALA A 53 -21.34 14.16 -1.34
C ALA A 53 -19.92 14.06 -0.75
N ALA A 54 -19.21 12.95 -0.97
CA ALA A 54 -17.80 12.87 -0.58
C ALA A 54 -16.93 13.84 -1.39
N SER A 55 -16.18 14.71 -0.70
CA SER A 55 -15.23 15.63 -1.31
C SER A 55 -13.82 15.05 -1.37
N ILE A 56 -12.97 15.59 -2.24
CA ILE A 56 -11.53 15.28 -2.25
C ILE A 56 -10.86 15.65 -0.92
N ALA A 57 -11.36 16.66 -0.22
CA ALA A 57 -10.83 17.06 1.09
C ALA A 57 -11.15 16.01 2.16
N ASP A 58 -12.38 15.49 2.20
CA ASP A 58 -12.78 14.40 3.10
C ASP A 58 -11.90 13.17 2.87
N LEU A 59 -11.69 12.80 1.60
CA LEU A 59 -10.85 11.67 1.24
C LEU A 59 -9.40 11.91 1.67
N LYS A 60 -8.81 13.08 1.41
CA LYS A 60 -7.45 13.39 1.87
C LYS A 60 -7.30 13.23 3.40
N ALA A 61 -8.25 13.76 4.16
CA ALA A 61 -8.27 13.65 5.61
C ALA A 61 -8.36 12.18 6.05
N ALA A 62 -9.23 11.39 5.42
CA ALA A 62 -9.43 9.98 5.74
C ALA A 62 -8.25 9.09 5.32
N LEU A 63 -7.63 9.32 4.15
CA LEU A 63 -6.50 8.51 3.68
C LEU A 63 -5.24 8.76 4.51
N GLY A 64 -5.13 9.89 5.22
CA GLY A 64 -3.93 10.26 5.97
C GLY A 64 -2.73 10.56 5.06
N LEU A 65 -3.02 10.94 3.81
CA LEU A 65 -2.04 11.24 2.78
C LEU A 65 -1.72 12.73 2.73
N THR A 66 -0.45 13.05 2.53
CA THR A 66 -0.08 14.41 2.11
C THR A 66 -0.66 14.68 0.72
N PRO A 67 -0.99 15.94 0.37
CA PRO A 67 -1.54 16.27 -0.94
C PRO A 67 -0.68 15.76 -2.11
N GLY A 68 0.65 15.87 -2.00
CA GLY A 68 1.58 15.40 -3.03
C GLY A 68 1.54 13.87 -3.23
N SER A 69 1.46 13.10 -2.16
CA SER A 69 1.36 11.63 -2.24
C SER A 69 0.02 11.18 -2.79
N LEU A 70 -1.07 11.88 -2.44
CA LEU A 70 -2.40 11.58 -2.98
C LEU A 70 -2.50 11.84 -4.47
N TYR A 71 -2.04 13.00 -4.96
CA TYR A 71 -2.06 13.30 -6.40
C TYR A 71 -1.09 12.45 -7.22
N LYS A 72 -0.02 11.94 -6.59
CA LYS A 72 0.87 10.94 -7.21
C LYS A 72 0.20 9.57 -7.32
N ALA A 73 -0.60 9.18 -6.34
CA ALA A 73 -1.29 7.88 -6.30
C ALA A 73 -2.61 7.88 -7.09
N PHE A 74 -3.35 8.98 -7.08
CA PHE A 74 -4.68 9.07 -7.66
C PHE A 74 -4.88 10.38 -8.42
N LYS A 75 -5.33 10.25 -9.67
CA LYS A 75 -5.58 11.39 -10.56
C LYS A 75 -6.78 12.24 -10.12
N ASP A 76 -7.86 11.60 -9.68
CA ASP A 76 -9.13 12.25 -9.37
C ASP A 76 -9.97 11.42 -8.36
N LYS A 77 -11.15 11.95 -7.98
CA LYS A 77 -12.09 11.27 -7.05
C LYS A 77 -12.54 9.91 -7.59
N ARG A 78 -12.71 9.80 -8.91
CA ARG A 78 -13.15 8.56 -9.56
C ARG A 78 -12.07 7.48 -9.42
N ALA A 79 -10.80 7.82 -9.57
CA ALA A 79 -9.69 6.89 -9.36
C ALA A 79 -9.66 6.36 -7.93
N ILE A 80 -9.85 7.23 -6.93
CA ILE A 80 -9.94 6.82 -5.51
C ILE A 80 -11.14 5.91 -5.29
N TYR A 81 -12.30 6.25 -5.85
CA TYR A 81 -13.51 5.44 -5.73
C TYR A 81 -13.34 4.05 -6.33
N LEU A 82 -12.78 3.94 -7.54
CA LEU A 82 -12.56 2.65 -8.20
C LEU A 82 -11.56 1.78 -7.43
N ALA A 83 -10.50 2.37 -6.88
CA ALA A 83 -9.54 1.66 -6.05
C ALA A 83 -10.19 1.17 -4.74
N ALA A 84 -10.95 2.04 -4.05
CA ALA A 84 -11.69 1.69 -2.84
C ALA A 84 -12.73 0.59 -3.12
N PHE A 85 -13.46 0.70 -4.22
CA PHE A 85 -14.43 -0.31 -4.64
C PHE A 85 -13.77 -1.65 -4.96
N GLY A 86 -12.65 -1.66 -5.68
CA GLY A 86 -11.87 -2.87 -5.95
C GLY A 86 -11.35 -3.52 -4.68
N ARG A 87 -10.88 -2.74 -3.71
CA ARG A 87 -10.51 -3.27 -2.39
C ARG A 87 -11.71 -3.86 -1.64
N TYR A 88 -12.85 -3.17 -1.66
CA TYR A 88 -14.08 -3.65 -1.05
C TYR A 88 -14.51 -5.00 -1.65
N THR A 89 -14.46 -5.18 -2.97
CA THR A 89 -14.84 -6.46 -3.59
C THR A 89 -13.91 -7.60 -3.18
N ILE A 90 -12.59 -7.36 -3.08
CA ILE A 90 -11.62 -8.35 -2.61
C ILE A 90 -11.92 -8.77 -1.17
N LEU A 91 -12.09 -7.80 -0.26
CA LEU A 91 -12.40 -8.07 1.15
C LEU A 91 -13.72 -8.85 1.30
N ARG A 92 -14.75 -8.46 0.53
CA ARG A 92 -16.05 -9.14 0.53
C ARG A 92 -15.97 -10.56 -0.04
N ALA A 93 -15.17 -10.78 -1.07
CA ALA A 93 -14.97 -12.11 -1.65
C ALA A 93 -14.22 -13.04 -0.69
N ALA A 94 -13.20 -12.54 -0.01
CA ALA A 94 -12.47 -13.28 1.02
C ALA A 94 -13.41 -13.67 2.18
N ALA A 95 -14.13 -12.70 2.74
CA ALA A 95 -15.08 -12.95 3.84
C ALA A 95 -16.21 -13.92 3.43
N LEU A 96 -16.67 -13.85 2.17
CA LEU A 96 -17.64 -14.81 1.66
C LEU A 96 -17.04 -16.22 1.57
N THR A 97 -15.84 -16.35 1.01
CA THR A 97 -15.13 -17.63 0.88
C THR A 97 -14.96 -18.30 2.24
N GLU A 98 -14.46 -17.56 3.24
CA GLU A 98 -14.29 -18.08 4.61
C GLU A 98 -15.61 -18.57 5.21
N ARG A 99 -16.68 -17.78 5.06
CA ARG A 99 -18.01 -18.13 5.58
C ARG A 99 -18.61 -19.38 4.92
N LEU A 100 -18.28 -19.62 3.64
CA LEU A 100 -18.77 -20.78 2.90
C LEU A 100 -17.91 -22.03 3.10
N ALA A 101 -16.65 -21.90 3.54
CA ALA A 101 -15.70 -23.00 3.65
C ALA A 101 -16.19 -24.17 4.53
N GLY A 102 -17.04 -23.89 5.52
CA GLY A 102 -17.64 -24.92 6.40
C GLY A 102 -19.01 -25.45 5.96
N GLN A 103 -19.57 -24.99 4.84
CA GLN A 103 -20.95 -25.28 4.44
C GLN A 103 -21.02 -26.35 3.34
N THR A 104 -21.63 -27.48 3.67
CA THR A 104 -21.68 -28.68 2.82
C THR A 104 -22.89 -28.75 1.90
N THR A 105 -23.97 -28.01 2.18
CA THR A 105 -25.19 -28.00 1.35
C THR A 105 -25.47 -26.62 0.76
N GLY A 106 -26.16 -26.58 -0.39
CA GLY A 106 -26.57 -25.32 -1.03
C GLY A 106 -27.47 -24.46 -0.14
N ARG A 107 -28.41 -25.08 0.59
CA ARG A 107 -29.26 -24.39 1.57
C ARG A 107 -28.44 -23.74 2.69
N ALA A 108 -27.48 -24.46 3.26
CA ALA A 108 -26.64 -23.94 4.34
C ALA A 108 -25.75 -22.79 3.85
N ARG A 109 -25.27 -22.84 2.60
CA ARG A 109 -24.55 -21.73 1.95
C ARG A 109 -25.43 -20.49 1.80
N LEU A 110 -26.66 -20.63 1.31
CA LEU A 110 -27.61 -19.52 1.18
C LEU A 110 -27.95 -18.91 2.56
N GLU A 111 -28.21 -19.76 3.56
CA GLU A 111 -28.46 -19.31 4.92
C GLU A 111 -27.27 -18.53 5.50
N ALA A 112 -26.05 -19.04 5.31
CA ALA A 112 -24.84 -18.36 5.74
C ALA A 112 -24.69 -16.99 5.05
N ILE A 113 -24.98 -16.89 3.75
CA ILE A 113 -24.95 -15.63 2.98
C ILE A 113 -25.93 -14.60 3.54
N VAL A 114 -27.19 -15.00 3.74
CA VAL A 114 -28.25 -14.12 4.24
C VAL A 114 -27.93 -13.68 5.67
N ARG A 115 -27.57 -14.62 6.55
CA ARG A 115 -27.27 -14.32 7.96
C ARG A 115 -26.13 -13.32 8.12
N GLY A 116 -25.07 -13.43 7.31
CA GLY A 116 -23.98 -12.46 7.39
C GLY A 116 -24.25 -11.14 6.65
N HIS A 117 -25.31 -11.02 5.84
CA HIS A 117 -25.78 -9.70 5.40
C HIS A 117 -26.55 -9.00 6.52
N LEU A 118 -27.38 -9.73 7.29
CA LEU A 118 -28.18 -9.18 8.39
C LEU A 118 -27.37 -8.75 9.62
N ARG A 119 -26.09 -9.14 9.73
CA ARG A 119 -25.20 -8.74 10.82
C ARG A 119 -24.38 -7.47 10.51
N LEU A 120 -24.49 -6.92 9.31
CA LEU A 120 -23.74 -5.75 8.87
C LEU A 120 -24.63 -4.51 8.89
N GLU A 121 -24.94 -4.01 10.09
CA GLU A 121 -25.26 -2.58 10.28
C GLU A 121 -23.99 -1.91 10.82
#